data_AF-A0A2E1YF47-F1
#
_entry.id   AF-A0A2E1YF47-F1
#
_cell.length_a   1.000
_cell.length_b   1.000
_cell.length_c   1.000
_cell.angle_alpha   90.00
_cell.angle_beta   90.00
_cell.angle_gamma   90.00
#
_symmetry.space_group_name_H-M   'P 1'
#
loop_
_entity.id
_entity.type
_entity.pdbx_description
1 polymer ?
#
loop_
_entity_poly.entity_id
_entity_poly.type
_entity_poly.pdbx_seq_one_letter_code
_entity_poly.pdbx_strand_id
1 'polypeptide(L)'
;MATVEQELLYAIRAIEVLLESGVGIAEAMKHIADEDYGELSTIFKQIFSDTDGGRNFSDAIRTQMRSTDSSGLRKVLSTLIMSIEEDTNVIDRLRSIADKEARERRVSLDTFIEGLTATSEQFLIVSILIPIIVVIGAVVNGIIESAKAAGGGFLGNTPEMPTVCVPILFGIASIIIVGMVFQTKAREPGV
;
A
#
# COMPACT_ATOMS: atom_id res chain seq x y z
N MET A 1 -21.89 -6.43 -56.95
CA MET A 1 -21.46 -5.73 -55.73
C MET A 1 -21.73 -6.68 -54.59
N ALA A 2 -20.70 -7.19 -53.93
CA ALA A 2 -20.89 -8.01 -52.74
C ALA A 2 -21.58 -7.13 -51.69
N THR A 3 -22.56 -7.68 -50.98
CA THR A 3 -23.23 -6.91 -49.93
C THR A 3 -22.27 -6.76 -48.76
N VAL A 4 -22.33 -5.64 -48.04
CA VAL A 4 -21.55 -5.39 -46.80
C VAL A 4 -21.54 -6.61 -45.87
N GLU A 5 -22.63 -7.38 -45.85
CA GLU A 5 -22.78 -8.61 -45.05
C GLU A 5 -21.90 -9.79 -45.50
N GLN A 6 -21.62 -9.93 -46.79
CA GLN A 6 -20.70 -10.97 -47.30
C GLN A 6 -19.25 -10.65 -46.90
N GLU A 7 -18.84 -9.39 -47.05
CA GLU A 7 -17.49 -8.92 -46.70
C GLU A 7 -17.28 -8.91 -45.18
N LEU A 8 -18.34 -8.62 -44.42
CA LEU A 8 -18.33 -8.60 -42.96
C LEU A 8 -17.88 -9.92 -42.35
N LEU A 9 -18.32 -11.07 -42.88
CA LEU A 9 -17.92 -12.36 -42.32
C LEU A 9 -16.40 -12.57 -42.41
N TYR A 10 -15.80 -12.23 -43.55
CA TYR A 10 -14.35 -12.35 -43.76
C TYR A 10 -13.59 -11.37 -42.87
N ALA A 11 -14.07 -10.14 -42.75
CA ALA A 11 -13.46 -9.13 -41.88
C ALA A 11 -13.54 -9.51 -40.40
N ILE A 12 -14.66 -10.09 -39.94
CA ILE A 12 -14.77 -10.60 -38.56
C ILE A 12 -13.71 -11.69 -38.31
N ARG A 13 -13.53 -12.63 -39.25
CA ARG A 13 -12.51 -13.69 -39.11
C ARG A 13 -11.09 -13.14 -39.09
N ALA A 14 -10.81 -12.12 -39.91
CA ALA A 14 -9.51 -11.47 -39.90
C ALA A 14 -9.26 -10.71 -38.59
N ILE A 15 -10.25 -9.95 -38.09
CA ILE A 15 -10.19 -9.29 -36.79
C ILE A 15 -9.99 -10.33 -35.67
N GLU A 16 -10.72 -11.45 -35.67
CA GLU A 16 -10.58 -12.53 -34.70
C GLU A 16 -9.13 -13.05 -34.63
N VAL A 17 -8.52 -13.40 -35.78
CA VAL A 17 -7.13 -13.88 -35.84
C VAL A 17 -6.13 -12.82 -35.37
N LEU A 18 -6.34 -11.56 -35.74
CA LEU A 18 -5.47 -10.45 -35.30
C LEU A 18 -5.56 -10.27 -33.77
N LEU A 19 -6.77 -10.25 -33.21
CA LEU A 19 -6.97 -10.13 -31.77
C LEU A 19 -6.39 -11.32 -31.00
N GLU A 20 -6.53 -12.55 -31.51
CA GLU A 20 -5.92 -13.75 -30.92
C GLU A 20 -4.39 -13.69 -30.89
N SER A 21 -3.77 -12.98 -31.84
CA SER A 21 -2.32 -12.73 -31.87
C SER A 21 -1.87 -11.61 -30.93
N GLY A 22 -2.79 -11.00 -30.18
CA GLY A 22 -2.51 -9.92 -29.24
C GLY A 22 -2.47 -8.53 -29.87
N VAL A 23 -2.92 -8.38 -31.12
CA VAL A 23 -3.07 -7.07 -31.76
C VAL A 23 -4.23 -6.31 -31.11
N GLY A 24 -4.03 -5.03 -30.82
CA GLY A 24 -5.08 -4.19 -30.23
C GLY A 24 -6.24 -3.94 -31.20
N ILE A 25 -7.44 -3.68 -30.66
CA ILE A 25 -8.67 -3.51 -31.46
C ILE A 25 -8.54 -2.40 -32.51
N ALA A 26 -7.98 -1.25 -32.13
CA ALA A 26 -7.79 -0.14 -33.07
C ALA A 26 -6.87 -0.53 -34.24
N GLU A 27 -5.82 -1.31 -33.99
CA GLU A 27 -4.90 -1.75 -35.04
C GLU A 27 -5.52 -2.84 -35.92
N ALA A 28 -6.29 -3.77 -35.33
CA ALA A 28 -7.05 -4.76 -36.09
C ALA A 28 -8.08 -4.09 -37.01
N MET A 29 -8.78 -3.06 -36.53
CA MET A 29 -9.68 -2.25 -37.37
C MET A 29 -8.93 -1.53 -38.49
N LYS A 30 -7.73 -1.01 -38.21
CA LYS A 30 -6.90 -0.34 -39.22
C LYS A 30 -6.47 -1.30 -40.33
N HIS A 31 -6.16 -2.55 -39.99
CA HIS A 31 -5.88 -3.59 -40.97
C HIS A 31 -7.05 -3.81 -41.94
N ILE A 32 -8.29 -3.88 -41.43
CA ILE A 32 -9.49 -3.99 -42.27
C ILE A 32 -9.72 -2.72 -43.10
N ALA A 33 -9.36 -1.55 -42.57
CA ALA A 33 -9.40 -0.31 -43.33
C ALA A 33 -8.41 -0.35 -44.50
N ASP A 34 -7.19 -0.81 -44.28
CA ASP A 34 -6.13 -0.79 -45.31
C ASP A 34 -6.28 -1.91 -46.36
N GLU A 35 -6.92 -3.02 -46.00
CA GLU A 35 -7.20 -4.16 -46.89
C GLU A 35 -8.47 -3.99 -47.74
N ASP A 36 -8.60 -4.82 -48.78
CA ASP A 36 -9.69 -4.76 -49.76
C ASP A 36 -10.94 -5.54 -49.31
N TYR A 37 -11.61 -5.02 -48.29
CA TYR A 37 -12.94 -5.49 -47.84
C TYR A 37 -14.07 -4.64 -48.43
N GLY A 38 -13.93 -4.19 -49.67
CA GLY A 38 -14.98 -3.46 -50.39
C GLY A 38 -15.55 -2.26 -49.61
N GLU A 39 -16.86 -2.23 -49.41
CA GLU A 39 -17.54 -1.11 -48.76
C GLU A 39 -17.19 -1.01 -47.26
N LEU A 40 -16.90 -2.15 -46.62
CA LEU A 40 -16.50 -2.19 -45.21
C LEU A 40 -15.17 -1.47 -44.97
N SER A 41 -14.19 -1.67 -45.85
CA SER A 41 -12.89 -0.98 -45.77
C SER A 41 -13.06 0.54 -45.82
N THR A 42 -13.99 1.02 -46.64
CA THR A 42 -14.31 2.45 -46.78
C THR A 42 -14.93 3.03 -45.52
N ILE A 43 -15.85 2.29 -44.89
CA ILE A 43 -16.46 2.70 -43.62
C ILE A 43 -15.39 2.81 -42.52
N PHE A 44 -14.49 1.84 -42.43
CA PHE A 44 -13.43 1.86 -41.43
C PHE A 44 -12.43 2.98 -41.69
N LYS A 45 -12.05 3.24 -42.96
CA LYS A 45 -11.25 4.42 -43.34
C LYS A 45 -11.92 5.73 -42.91
N GLN A 46 -13.23 5.84 -43.04
CA GLN A 46 -13.96 7.02 -42.58
C GLN A 46 -13.88 7.20 -41.06
N ILE A 47 -13.93 6.11 -40.28
CA ILE A 47 -13.74 6.16 -38.82
C ILE A 47 -12.35 6.72 -38.48
N PHE A 48 -11.31 6.21 -39.12
CA PHE A 48 -9.94 6.71 -38.90
C PHE A 48 -9.77 8.15 -39.38
N SER A 49 -10.30 8.51 -40.54
CA SER A 49 -10.27 9.89 -41.04
C SER A 49 -10.97 10.88 -40.11
N ASP A 50 -12.11 10.51 -39.53
CA ASP A 50 -12.82 11.33 -38.55
C ASP A 50 -11.99 11.51 -37.26
N THR A 51 -11.28 10.46 -36.88
CA THR A 51 -10.42 10.43 -35.68
C THR A 51 -9.16 11.27 -35.89
N ASP A 52 -8.52 11.15 -37.05
CA ASP A 52 -7.38 11.99 -37.47
C ASP A 52 -7.78 13.47 -37.56
N GLY A 53 -9.05 13.76 -37.85
CA GLY A 53 -9.66 15.09 -37.77
C GLY A 53 -9.88 15.62 -36.35
N GLY A 54 -9.47 14.89 -35.31
CA GLY A 54 -9.54 15.30 -33.90
C GLY A 54 -10.80 14.83 -33.16
N ARG A 55 -11.66 14.01 -33.79
CA ARG A 55 -12.79 13.37 -33.09
C ARG A 55 -12.27 12.23 -32.22
N ASN A 56 -12.93 11.97 -31.08
CA ASN A 56 -12.64 10.79 -30.29
C ASN A 56 -12.97 9.52 -31.11
N PHE A 57 -12.06 8.53 -31.11
CA PHE A 57 -12.21 7.27 -31.84
C PHE A 57 -13.53 6.55 -31.51
N SER A 58 -13.90 6.50 -30.23
CA SER A 58 -15.18 5.91 -29.78
C SER A 58 -16.39 6.65 -30.37
N ASP A 59 -16.32 7.97 -30.51
CA ASP A 59 -17.41 8.77 -31.08
C ASP A 59 -17.51 8.67 -32.61
N ALA A 60 -16.37 8.48 -33.29
CA ALA A 60 -16.34 8.17 -34.72
C ALA A 60 -17.01 6.81 -35.01
N ILE A 61 -16.71 5.78 -34.20
CA ILE A 61 -17.38 4.47 -34.29
C ILE A 61 -18.89 4.60 -34.03
N ARG A 62 -19.31 5.36 -33.01
CA ARG A 62 -20.74 5.61 -32.72
C ARG A 62 -21.46 6.29 -33.87
N THR A 63 -20.79 7.21 -34.56
CA THR A 63 -21.34 7.87 -35.73
C THR A 63 -21.60 6.85 -36.84
N GLN A 64 -20.63 6.00 -37.14
CA GLN A 64 -20.80 4.95 -38.17
C GLN A 64 -21.83 3.88 -37.79
N MET A 65 -21.93 3.52 -36.50
CA MET A 65 -22.99 2.63 -36.01
C MET A 65 -24.40 3.20 -36.25
N ARG A 66 -24.56 4.53 -36.20
CA ARG A 66 -25.84 5.19 -36.42
C ARG A 66 -26.17 5.36 -37.90
N SER A 67 -25.16 5.55 -38.75
CA SER A 67 -25.34 5.72 -40.20
C SER A 67 -25.44 4.40 -40.97
N THR A 68 -24.90 3.29 -40.45
CA THR A 68 -24.89 2.02 -41.19
C THR A 68 -26.28 1.37 -41.26
N ASP A 69 -26.69 0.96 -42.46
CA ASP A 69 -27.93 0.19 -42.67
C ASP A 69 -27.75 -1.31 -42.38
N SER A 70 -26.50 -1.79 -42.27
CA SER A 70 -26.21 -3.20 -41.98
C SER A 70 -26.37 -3.50 -40.49
N SER A 71 -27.30 -4.40 -40.17
CA SER A 71 -27.52 -4.88 -38.80
C SER A 71 -26.30 -5.62 -38.23
N GLY A 72 -25.61 -6.39 -39.08
CA GLY A 72 -24.39 -7.13 -38.72
C GLY A 72 -23.25 -6.19 -38.36
N LEU A 73 -22.98 -5.21 -39.22
CA LEU A 73 -21.90 -4.25 -38.99
C LEU A 73 -22.14 -3.43 -37.72
N ARG A 74 -23.37 -2.97 -37.51
CA ARG A 74 -23.76 -2.26 -36.30
C ARG A 74 -23.45 -3.06 -35.03
N LYS A 75 -23.70 -4.37 -35.06
CA LYS A 75 -23.41 -5.26 -33.92
C LYS A 75 -21.91 -5.42 -33.69
N VAL A 76 -21.13 -5.61 -34.75
CA VAL A 76 -19.65 -5.70 -34.66
C VAL A 76 -19.07 -4.42 -34.09
N LEU A 77 -19.39 -3.26 -34.66
CA LEU A 77 -18.93 -1.97 -34.17
C LEU A 77 -19.34 -1.72 -32.71
N SER A 78 -20.54 -2.14 -32.30
CA SER A 78 -21.00 -2.06 -30.92
C SER A 78 -20.17 -2.94 -29.97
N THR A 79 -19.72 -4.11 -30.40
CA THR A 79 -18.86 -4.96 -29.57
C THR A 79 -17.45 -4.38 -29.47
N LEU A 80 -16.89 -3.88 -30.57
CA LEU A 80 -15.54 -3.30 -30.60
C LEU A 80 -15.45 -2.06 -29.69
N ILE A 81 -16.44 -1.16 -29.72
CA ILE A 81 -16.44 0.03 -28.86
C ILE A 81 -16.56 -0.30 -27.37
N MET A 82 -17.39 -1.28 -27.00
CA MET A 82 -17.53 -1.70 -25.60
C MET A 82 -16.19 -2.19 -25.04
N SER A 83 -15.45 -2.99 -25.81
CA SER A 83 -14.14 -3.48 -25.38
C SER A 83 -13.11 -2.36 -25.24
N ILE A 84 -13.10 -1.38 -26.14
CA ILE A 84 -12.19 -0.21 -26.05
C ILE A 84 -12.49 0.63 -24.80
N GLU A 85 -13.77 0.84 -24.47
CA GLU A 85 -14.17 1.62 -23.30
C GLU A 85 -13.95 0.87 -21.98
N GLU A 86 -14.11 -0.46 -21.98
CA GLU A 86 -13.81 -1.30 -20.83
C GLU A 86 -12.31 -1.30 -20.48
N ASP A 87 -11.42 -1.42 -21.48
CA ASP A 87 -9.96 -1.36 -21.26
C ASP A 87 -9.53 -0.04 -20.62
N THR A 88 -10.13 1.08 -21.05
CA THR A 88 -9.86 2.40 -20.46
C THR A 88 -10.27 2.43 -18.98
N ASN A 89 -11.44 1.86 -18.64
CA ASN A 89 -11.94 1.80 -17.26
C ASN A 89 -11.04 0.94 -16.35
N VAL A 90 -10.48 -0.15 -16.88
CA VAL A 90 -9.56 -1.01 -16.12
C VAL A 90 -8.25 -0.30 -15.79
N ILE A 91 -7.67 0.44 -16.74
CA ILE A 91 -6.44 1.22 -16.52
C ILE A 91 -6.63 2.27 -15.41
N ASP A 92 -7.75 3.00 -15.44
CA ASP A 92 -8.06 4.00 -14.41
C ASP A 92 -8.25 3.38 -13.02
N ARG A 93 -8.87 2.20 -12.94
CA ARG A 93 -9.00 1.45 -11.69
C ARG A 93 -7.65 1.00 -11.15
N LEU A 94 -6.77 0.46 -12.00
CA LEU A 94 -5.43 0.04 -11.59
C LEU A 94 -4.60 1.21 -11.05
N ARG A 95 -4.72 2.39 -11.66
CA ARG A 95 -4.08 3.63 -11.18
C ARG A 95 -4.59 4.03 -9.79
N SER A 96 -5.91 3.96 -9.57
CA SER A 96 -6.52 4.21 -8.26
C SER A 96 -6.07 3.21 -7.18
N ILE A 97 -5.92 1.94 -7.55
CA ILE A 97 -5.40 0.89 -6.65
C ILE A 97 -3.93 1.16 -6.30
N ALA A 98 -3.10 1.46 -7.29
CA ALA A 98 -1.68 1.78 -7.06
C ALA A 98 -1.50 2.98 -6.12
N ASP A 99 -2.31 4.04 -6.27
CA ASP A 99 -2.27 5.20 -5.39
C ASP A 99 -2.72 4.88 -3.95
N LYS A 100 -3.68 3.97 -3.78
CA LYS A 100 -4.12 3.50 -2.45
C LYS A 100 -3.03 2.68 -1.77
N GLU A 101 -2.45 1.71 -2.47
CA GLU A 101 -1.36 0.86 -1.97
C GLU A 101 -0.11 1.68 -1.61
N ALA A 102 0.22 2.69 -2.43
CA ALA A 102 1.32 3.61 -2.15
C ALA A 102 1.08 4.47 -0.91
N ARG A 103 -0.18 4.84 -0.61
CA ARG A 103 -0.56 5.55 0.62
C ARG A 103 -0.51 4.63 1.84
N GLU A 104 -1.03 3.41 1.73
CA GLU A 104 -1.11 2.45 2.84
C GLU A 104 0.29 2.02 3.33
N ARG A 105 1.27 1.86 2.42
CA ARG A 105 2.66 1.61 2.80
C ARG A 105 3.32 2.75 3.57
N ARG A 106 2.94 4.00 3.33
CA ARG A 106 3.48 5.14 4.09
C ARG A 106 2.94 5.14 5.51
N VAL A 107 1.63 4.92 5.66
CA VAL A 107 0.94 4.85 6.96
C VAL A 107 1.48 3.70 7.83
N SER A 108 1.75 2.53 7.23
CA SER A 108 2.27 1.38 7.98
C SER A 108 3.71 1.57 8.47
N LEU A 109 4.56 2.28 7.73
CA LEU A 109 5.90 2.66 8.18
C LEU A 109 5.87 3.68 9.33
N ASP A 110 5.01 4.70 9.24
CA ASP A 110 4.86 5.69 10.31
C ASP A 110 4.38 5.02 11.60
N THR A 111 3.38 4.14 11.51
CA THR A 111 2.87 3.38 12.66
C THR A 111 3.96 2.47 13.28
N PHE A 112 4.83 1.87 12.46
CA PHE A 112 5.94 1.05 12.94
C PHE A 112 7.02 1.87 13.67
N ILE A 113 7.38 3.05 13.13
CA ILE A 113 8.32 3.99 13.75
C ILE A 113 7.75 4.50 15.09
N GLU A 114 6.46 4.81 15.13
CA GLU A 114 5.77 5.30 16.32
C GLU A 114 5.71 4.21 17.41
N GLY A 115 5.43 2.95 17.03
CA GLY A 115 5.46 1.80 17.94
C GLY A 115 6.86 1.50 18.53
N LEU A 116 7.92 1.62 17.72
CA LEU A 116 9.30 1.48 18.21
C LEU A 116 9.67 2.59 19.19
N THR A 117 9.28 3.82 18.90
CA THR A 117 9.59 5.00 19.73
C THR A 117 8.88 4.94 21.07
N ALA A 118 7.57 4.63 21.08
CA ALA A 118 6.78 4.53 22.31
C ALA A 118 7.30 3.42 23.25
N THR A 119 7.73 2.30 22.67
CA THR A 119 8.30 1.20 23.46
C THR A 119 9.67 1.59 24.03
N SER A 120 10.52 2.25 23.23
CA SER A 120 11.85 2.71 23.65
C SER A 120 11.79 3.75 24.79
N GLU A 121 10.83 4.66 24.74
CA GLU A 121 10.62 5.67 25.79
C GLU A 121 10.29 5.05 27.15
N GLN A 122 9.39 4.06 27.18
CA GLN A 122 9.04 3.36 28.42
C GLN A 122 10.25 2.64 29.04
N PHE A 123 11.12 2.05 28.20
CA PHE A 123 12.34 1.39 28.66
C PHE A 123 13.32 2.37 29.32
N LEU A 124 13.51 3.58 28.77
CA LEU A 124 14.41 4.59 29.33
C LEU A 124 13.96 5.05 30.73
N ILE A 125 12.67 5.28 30.91
CA ILE A 125 12.11 5.72 32.21
C ILE A 125 12.38 4.67 33.29
N VAL A 126 12.06 3.39 33.01
CA VAL A 126 12.20 2.30 33.99
C VAL A 126 13.67 2.06 34.35
N SER A 127 14.57 2.12 33.37
CA SER A 127 16.01 1.89 33.58
C SER A 127 16.65 2.91 34.52
N ILE A 128 16.20 4.17 34.48
CA ILE A 128 16.73 5.25 35.32
C ILE A 128 16.02 5.31 36.68
N LEU A 129 14.69 5.11 36.70
CA LEU A 129 13.87 5.34 37.89
C LEU A 129 14.08 4.29 38.99
N ILE A 130 14.23 3.01 38.63
CA ILE A 130 14.45 1.91 39.59
C ILE A 130 15.73 2.13 40.44
N PRO A 131 16.93 2.35 39.85
CA PRO A 131 18.14 2.56 40.64
C PRO A 131 18.05 3.77 41.57
N ILE A 132 17.40 4.86 41.12
CA ILE A 132 17.21 6.06 41.96
C ILE A 132 16.38 5.72 43.21
N ILE A 133 15.26 5.00 43.06
CA ILE A 133 14.40 4.60 44.19
C ILE A 133 15.18 3.74 45.19
N VAL A 134 15.99 2.80 44.70
CA VAL A 134 16.79 1.91 45.56
C VAL A 134 17.84 2.70 46.34
N VAL A 135 18.53 3.64 45.70
CA VAL A 135 19.52 4.51 46.36
C VAL A 135 18.85 5.38 47.43
N ILE A 136 17.70 5.99 47.13
CA ILE A 136 16.95 6.80 48.11
C ILE A 136 16.55 5.94 49.31
N GLY A 137 16.00 4.74 49.07
CA GLY A 137 15.63 3.81 50.15
C GLY A 137 16.82 3.41 51.02
N ALA A 138 18.00 3.17 50.42
CA ALA A 138 19.22 2.86 51.16
C ALA A 138 19.69 4.05 52.02
N VAL A 139 19.65 5.28 51.47
CA VAL A 139 20.03 6.51 52.19
C VAL A 139 19.08 6.76 53.37
N VAL A 140 17.76 6.62 53.16
CA VAL A 140 16.76 6.80 54.23
C VAL A 140 16.98 5.79 55.35
N ASN A 141 17.19 4.50 55.03
CA ASN A 141 17.50 3.49 56.04
C ASN A 141 18.79 3.82 56.80
N GLY A 142 19.85 4.25 56.11
CA GLY A 142 21.11 4.65 56.76
C GLY A 142 20.94 5.87 57.68
N ILE A 143 20.08 6.83 57.32
CA ILE A 143 19.75 7.98 58.17
C ILE A 143 19.00 7.54 59.42
N ILE A 144 18.00 6.65 59.29
CA ILE A 144 17.23 6.12 60.44
C ILE A 144 18.15 5.34 61.40
N GLU A 145 19.02 4.47 60.87
CA GLU A 145 20.01 3.72 61.64
C GLU A 145 20.96 4.65 62.40
N SER A 146 21.47 5.68 61.71
CA SER A 146 22.34 6.68 62.35
C SER A 146 21.62 7.51 63.43
N ALA A 147 20.33 7.81 63.24
CA ALA A 147 19.51 8.54 64.21
C ALA A 147 19.19 7.69 65.46
N LYS A 148 19.04 6.37 65.29
CA LYS A 148 18.88 5.42 66.39
C LYS A 148 20.17 5.27 67.20
N ALA A 149 21.33 5.20 66.54
CA ALA A 149 22.64 5.16 67.20
C ALA A 149 22.98 6.44 67.98
N ALA A 150 22.46 7.59 67.56
CA ALA A 150 22.71 8.90 68.18
C ALA A 150 21.79 9.28 69.36
N GLY A 151 20.98 8.33 69.87
CA GLY A 151 20.18 8.56 71.09
C GLY A 151 18.66 8.72 70.87
N GLY A 152 18.12 8.30 69.72
CA GLY A 152 16.70 7.98 69.57
C GLY A 152 15.73 9.17 69.65
N GLY A 153 15.79 10.08 68.68
CA GLY A 153 14.75 11.09 68.45
C GLY A 153 13.51 10.52 67.72
N PHE A 154 12.63 11.37 67.21
CA PHE A 154 11.41 10.99 66.45
C PHE A 154 11.67 9.95 65.34
N LEU A 155 12.84 10.01 64.69
CA LEU A 155 13.26 9.08 63.65
C LEU A 155 13.84 7.76 64.19
N GLY A 156 14.27 7.67 65.46
CA GLY A 156 14.86 6.47 66.04
C GLY A 156 13.86 5.39 66.44
N ASN A 157 12.56 5.73 66.48
CA ASN A 157 11.47 4.80 66.82
C ASN A 157 10.60 4.41 65.60
N THR A 158 10.98 4.83 64.39
CA THR A 158 10.33 4.33 63.18
C THR A 158 10.78 2.90 62.91
N PRO A 159 9.88 1.97 62.53
CA PRO A 159 10.26 0.62 62.15
C PRO A 159 11.28 0.63 61.01
N GLU A 160 12.51 0.20 61.28
CA GLU A 160 13.53 -0.02 60.25
C GLU A 160 13.19 -1.28 59.47
N MET A 161 13.48 -1.25 58.18
CA MET A 161 13.52 -2.48 57.39
C MET A 161 14.67 -3.37 57.90
N PRO A 162 14.56 -4.71 57.90
CA PRO A 162 15.65 -5.58 58.34
C PRO A 162 16.95 -5.27 57.57
N THR A 163 18.10 -5.21 58.27
CA THR A 163 19.40 -4.80 57.69
C THR A 163 19.85 -5.68 56.52
N VAL A 164 19.33 -6.90 56.42
CA VAL A 164 19.60 -7.86 55.33
C VAL A 164 18.75 -7.56 54.09
N CYS A 165 17.61 -6.89 54.22
CA CYS A 165 16.73 -6.57 53.10
C CYS A 165 17.32 -5.52 52.15
N VAL A 166 18.09 -4.54 52.66
CA VAL A 166 18.72 -3.49 51.83
C VAL A 166 19.76 -4.05 50.84
N PRO A 167 20.75 -4.85 51.25
CA PRO A 167 21.71 -5.44 50.31
C PRO A 167 21.05 -6.46 49.36
N ILE A 168 20.01 -7.16 49.81
CA ILE A 168 19.21 -8.04 48.94
C ILE A 168 18.49 -7.21 47.86
N LEU A 169 17.78 -6.15 48.22
CA LEU A 169 17.13 -5.23 47.27
C LEU A 169 18.13 -4.61 46.29
N PHE A 170 19.31 -4.22 46.77
CA PHE A 170 20.38 -3.70 45.93
C PHE A 170 20.90 -4.74 44.95
N GLY A 171 21.08 -5.99 45.40
CA GLY A 171 21.46 -7.13 44.57
C GLY A 171 20.42 -7.42 43.48
N ILE A 172 19.14 -7.51 43.85
CA ILE A 172 18.05 -7.76 42.89
C ILE A 172 17.95 -6.62 41.88
N ALA A 173 18.05 -5.37 42.33
CA ALA A 173 18.04 -4.19 41.46
C ALA A 173 19.24 -4.19 40.49
N SER A 174 20.44 -4.56 40.95
CA SER A 174 21.62 -4.66 40.10
C SER A 174 21.46 -5.74 39.02
N ILE A 175 20.87 -6.89 39.36
CA ILE A 175 20.59 -7.97 38.42
C ILE A 175 19.53 -7.55 37.38
N ILE A 176 18.50 -6.82 37.82
CA ILE A 176 17.48 -6.26 36.92
C ILE A 176 18.11 -5.26 35.95
N ILE A 177 18.95 -4.34 36.45
CA ILE A 177 19.63 -3.34 35.61
C ILE A 177 20.57 -4.01 34.61
N VAL A 178 21.39 -4.97 35.04
CA VAL A 178 22.28 -5.73 34.15
C VAL A 178 21.47 -6.52 33.11
N GLY A 179 20.37 -7.16 33.53
CA GLY A 179 19.47 -7.88 32.63
C GLY A 179 18.81 -6.97 31.59
N MET A 180 18.41 -5.76 31.99
CA MET A 180 17.86 -4.76 31.07
C MET A 180 18.92 -4.24 30.10
N VAL A 181 20.15 -3.98 30.56
CA VAL A 181 21.27 -3.57 29.69
C VAL A 181 21.61 -4.66 28.67
N PHE A 182 21.61 -5.94 29.07
CA PHE A 182 21.80 -7.03 28.12
C PHE A 182 20.66 -7.15 27.10
N GLN A 183 19.40 -6.91 27.49
CA GLN A 183 18.30 -6.84 26.53
C GLN A 183 18.42 -5.64 25.59
N THR A 184 18.93 -4.50 26.05
CA THR A 184 19.19 -3.34 25.17
C THR A 184 20.27 -3.64 24.14
N LYS A 185 21.33 -4.34 24.52
CA LYS A 185 22.42 -4.74 23.61
C LYS A 185 22.00 -5.86 22.64
N ALA A 186 21.08 -6.73 23.05
CA ALA A 186 20.48 -7.76 22.19
C ALA A 186 19.44 -7.21 21.20
N ARG A 187 19.00 -5.95 21.39
CA ARG A 187 18.08 -5.24 20.52
C ARG A 187 18.75 -4.16 19.67
N GLU A 188 20.08 -4.04 19.70
CA GLU A 188 20.79 -3.35 18.63
C GLU A 188 20.63 -4.22 17.37
N PRO A 189 19.86 -3.80 16.35
CA PRO A 189 20.02 -4.40 15.04
C PRO A 189 21.44 -4.04 14.61
N GLY A 190 22.34 -5.01 14.74
CA GLY A 190 23.59 -4.97 14.01
C GLY A 190 23.28 -4.69 12.54
N VAL A 191 24.19 -3.94 11.93
CA VAL A 191 24.68 -4.28 10.59
C VAL A 191 24.65 -5.78 10.34
#